data_AF-I4YWI7-F1
#
_entry.id   AF-I4YWI7-F1
#
_cell.length_a   1.000
_cell.length_b   1.000
_cell.length_c   1.000
_cell.angle_alpha   90.00
_cell.angle_beta   90.00
_cell.angle_gamma   90.00
#
_symmetry.space_group_name_H-M   'P 1'
#
loop_
_entity.id
_entity.type
_entity.pdbx_description
1 polymer ?
#
loop_
_entity_poly.entity_id
_entity_poly.type
_entity_poly.pdbx_seq_one_letter_code
_entity_poly.pdbx_strand_id
1 'polypeptide(L)'
;MVMRVKVLSGAAFAALVLAGCTSTASAPPAPAVTMAPAPSASRGPVIDGPTLGPDGQCTVRAFGTATAIEPGIMECDLVRLKGKPPTDVLVGESGKGQREVQVLYSEPGGRELYFFVNNRLDRVVKP
;
A
#
# COMPACT_ATOMS: atom_id res chain seq x y z
N MET A 1 -9.09 50.41 -10.04
CA MET A 1 -10.50 50.84 -9.97
C MET A 1 -11.06 51.01 -11.37
N VAL A 2 -12.08 50.21 -11.69
CA VAL A 2 -13.14 50.38 -12.72
C VAL A 2 -12.74 50.53 -14.19
N MET A 3 -12.97 49.46 -14.95
CA MET A 3 -13.47 49.56 -16.32
C MET A 3 -14.76 48.73 -16.40
N ARG A 4 -15.86 49.42 -16.71
CA ARG A 4 -17.20 48.86 -16.91
C ARG A 4 -17.28 48.32 -18.35
N VAL A 5 -17.73 47.09 -18.53
CA VAL A 5 -18.39 46.67 -19.78
C VAL A 5 -19.71 46.00 -19.39
N LYS A 6 -20.72 46.36 -20.17
CA LYS A 6 -22.16 46.28 -19.95
C LYS A 6 -22.73 45.43 -21.09
N VAL A 7 -23.99 44.99 -20.94
CA VAL A 7 -24.90 44.46 -21.99
C VAL A 7 -24.83 42.93 -22.14
N LEU A 8 -25.80 42.11 -21.70
CA LEU A 8 -27.27 42.01 -21.84
C LEU A 8 -27.63 40.86 -22.81
N SER A 9 -28.70 40.14 -22.44
CA SER A 9 -29.54 39.28 -23.30
C SER A 9 -28.89 37.97 -23.76
N GLY A 10 -29.47 36.79 -23.54
CA GLY A 10 -30.87 36.44 -23.36
C GLY A 10 -31.30 35.57 -24.55
N ALA A 11 -31.65 34.30 -24.30
CA ALA A 11 -32.56 33.51 -25.15
C ALA A 11 -32.80 32.12 -24.55
N ALA A 12 -34.01 31.93 -24.02
CA ALA A 12 -34.88 30.77 -24.16
C ALA A 12 -34.29 29.35 -24.13
N PHE A 13 -34.49 28.66 -23.00
CA PHE A 13 -34.57 27.20 -22.94
C PHE A 13 -35.96 26.74 -23.43
N ALA A 14 -36.01 26.17 -24.63
CA ALA A 14 -37.07 25.33 -25.18
C ALA A 14 -36.40 24.48 -26.27
N ALA A 15 -36.64 23.18 -26.48
CA ALA A 15 -37.77 22.34 -26.14
C ALA A 15 -37.35 20.86 -26.11
N LEU A 16 -38.15 20.05 -25.43
CA LEU A 16 -38.18 18.59 -25.53
C LEU A 16 -38.36 18.11 -26.98
N VAL A 17 -37.57 17.13 -27.40
CA VAL A 17 -37.99 16.14 -28.39
C VAL A 17 -37.39 14.77 -28.01
N LEU A 18 -38.22 13.90 -27.44
CA LEU A 18 -37.94 12.46 -27.41
C LEU A 18 -38.23 11.89 -28.81
N ALA A 19 -37.18 11.54 -29.54
CA ALA A 19 -37.28 10.70 -30.72
C ALA A 19 -36.68 9.33 -30.39
N GLY A 20 -37.56 8.38 -30.07
CA GLY A 20 -37.20 6.97 -29.98
C GLY A 20 -37.06 6.38 -31.39
N CYS A 21 -35.84 5.99 -31.76
CA CYS A 21 -35.60 5.17 -32.94
C CYS A 21 -35.34 3.73 -32.48
N THR A 22 -36.33 2.87 -32.69
CA THR A 22 -36.17 1.41 -32.60
C THR A 22 -35.48 0.92 -33.87
N SER A 23 -34.20 0.58 -33.78
CA SER A 23 -33.51 -0.16 -34.84
C SER A 23 -33.23 -1.57 -34.36
N THR A 24 -34.06 -2.51 -34.83
CA THR A 24 -33.74 -3.93 -34.85
C THR A 24 -32.62 -4.14 -35.85
N ALA A 25 -31.47 -4.61 -35.37
CA ALA A 25 -30.41 -5.15 -36.21
C ALA A 25 -30.01 -6.51 -35.65
N SER A 26 -30.38 -7.57 -36.38
CA SER A 26 -29.91 -8.94 -36.14
C SER A 26 -28.40 -8.98 -36.35
N ALA A 27 -27.65 -9.26 -35.28
CA ALA A 27 -26.22 -9.55 -35.37
C ALA A 27 -25.99 -11.06 -35.55
N PRO A 28 -25.10 -11.50 -36.47
CA PRO A 28 -24.70 -12.90 -36.58
C PRO A 28 -23.92 -13.33 -35.32
N PRO A 29 -23.88 -14.65 -35.00
CA PRO A 29 -23.14 -15.13 -33.84
C PRO A 29 -21.65 -14.81 -33.97
N ALA A 30 -21.11 -14.07 -33.01
CA ALA A 30 -19.69 -13.77 -32.93
C ALA A 30 -18.88 -15.07 -32.75
N PRO A 31 -17.72 -15.23 -33.41
CA PRO A 31 -16.81 -16.34 -33.12
C PRO A 31 -16.31 -16.21 -31.68
N ALA A 32 -16.25 -17.33 -30.96
CA ALA A 32 -15.76 -17.40 -29.60
C ALA A 32 -14.35 -16.78 -29.51
N VAL A 33 -14.25 -15.63 -28.85
CA VAL A 33 -12.97 -15.06 -28.46
C VAL A 33 -12.34 -15.98 -27.42
N THR A 34 -11.26 -16.66 -27.81
CA THR A 34 -10.36 -17.31 -26.86
C THR A 34 -9.91 -16.25 -25.86
N MET A 35 -10.39 -16.34 -24.63
CA MET A 35 -9.93 -15.46 -23.56
C MET A 35 -8.42 -15.65 -23.41
N ALA A 36 -7.65 -14.59 -23.71
CA ALA A 36 -6.24 -14.56 -23.35
C ALA A 36 -6.15 -14.82 -21.84
N PRO A 37 -5.22 -15.69 -21.38
CA PRO A 37 -5.04 -15.93 -19.96
C PRO A 37 -4.77 -14.59 -19.26
N ALA A 38 -5.46 -14.37 -18.14
CA ALA A 38 -5.32 -13.16 -17.34
C ALA A 38 -3.83 -12.89 -17.05
N PRO A 39 -3.38 -11.62 -17.10
CA PRO A 39 -2.00 -11.29 -16.75
C PRO A 39 -1.72 -11.83 -15.35
N SER A 40 -0.67 -12.65 -15.24
CA SER A 40 -0.21 -13.16 -13.95
C SER A 40 0.07 -11.95 -13.06
N ALA A 41 -0.72 -11.77 -12.00
CA ALA A 41 -0.40 -10.79 -10.97
C ALA A 41 1.05 -11.05 -10.55
N SER A 42 1.90 -10.02 -10.70
CA SER A 42 3.27 -10.07 -10.20
C SER A 42 3.18 -10.47 -8.74
N ARG A 43 3.58 -11.71 -8.42
CA ARG A 43 3.72 -12.12 -7.02
C ARG A 43 4.87 -11.27 -6.50
N GLY A 44 4.53 -10.26 -5.71
CA GLY A 44 5.52 -9.53 -4.91
C GLY A 44 6.36 -10.52 -4.10
N PRO A 45 7.43 -10.04 -3.44
CA PRO A 45 8.31 -10.89 -2.64
C PRO A 45 7.49 -11.79 -1.71
N VAL A 46 7.79 -13.09 -1.71
CA VAL A 46 7.21 -13.99 -0.71
C VAL A 46 7.85 -13.62 0.62
N ILE A 47 7.08 -13.00 1.50
CA ILE A 47 7.51 -12.63 2.84
C ILE A 47 7.08 -13.75 3.80
N ASP A 48 8.07 -14.39 4.42
CA ASP A 48 7.80 -15.48 5.37
C ASP A 48 7.48 -14.93 6.77
N GLY A 49 6.35 -15.39 7.32
CA GLY A 49 5.94 -15.14 8.69
C GLY A 49 5.22 -13.80 8.92
N PRO A 50 4.80 -13.52 10.17
CA PRO A 50 4.09 -12.29 10.51
C PRO A 50 4.97 -11.07 10.32
N THR A 51 4.36 -10.03 9.75
CA THR A 51 4.98 -8.74 9.46
C THR A 51 4.44 -7.65 10.39
N LEU A 52 5.25 -6.60 10.54
CA LEU A 52 4.91 -5.38 11.27
C LEU A 52 4.30 -4.35 10.31
N GLY A 53 3.12 -3.83 10.65
CA GLY A 53 2.46 -2.75 9.93
C GLY A 53 3.08 -1.37 10.23
N PRO A 54 2.81 -0.35 9.41
CA PRO A 54 3.25 1.03 9.65
C PRO A 54 2.63 1.66 10.90
N ASP A 55 1.56 1.06 11.43
CA ASP A 55 0.91 1.40 12.70
C ASP A 55 1.61 0.79 13.93
N GLY A 56 2.72 0.08 13.72
CA GLY A 56 3.46 -0.60 14.78
C GLY A 56 2.76 -1.87 15.31
N GLN A 57 1.72 -2.36 14.61
CA GLN A 57 1.02 -3.57 15.00
C GLN A 57 1.49 -4.78 14.19
N CYS A 58 1.60 -5.92 14.88
CA CYS A 58 1.86 -7.19 14.24
C CYS A 58 0.59 -7.75 13.59
N THR A 59 0.73 -8.27 12.37
CA THR A 59 -0.34 -8.97 11.63
C THR A 59 -0.94 -10.15 12.40
N VAL A 60 -0.16 -10.78 13.27
CA VAL A 60 -0.62 -11.87 14.14
C VAL A 60 -0.08 -11.63 15.56
N ARG A 61 -0.89 -11.94 16.57
CA ARG A 61 -0.49 -11.88 17.98
C ARG A 61 0.21 -13.19 18.39
N ALA A 62 1.07 -13.12 19.41
CA ALA A 62 1.73 -14.28 20.03
C ALA A 62 2.54 -15.15 19.05
N PHE A 63 3.32 -14.51 18.18
CA PHE A 63 4.27 -15.17 17.30
C PHE A 63 5.72 -15.00 17.79
N GLY A 64 6.61 -15.88 17.34
CA GLY A 64 8.04 -15.70 17.44
C GLY A 64 8.71 -16.64 18.43
N THR A 65 9.93 -17.09 18.10
CA THR A 65 10.73 -18.01 18.91
C THR A 65 12.07 -17.40 19.33
N ALA A 66 12.40 -16.20 18.84
CA ALA A 66 13.67 -15.56 19.16
C ALA A 66 13.77 -15.23 20.66
N THR A 67 14.94 -15.44 21.25
CA THR A 67 15.22 -15.13 22.66
C THR A 67 16.09 -13.89 22.84
N ALA A 68 16.71 -13.40 21.76
CA ALA A 68 17.58 -12.23 21.74
C ALA A 68 17.39 -11.43 20.44
N ILE A 69 17.78 -10.15 20.47
CA ILE A 69 17.68 -9.24 19.31
C ILE A 69 18.99 -9.26 18.54
N GLU A 70 19.02 -10.03 17.45
CA GLU A 70 20.20 -10.25 16.61
C GLU A 70 19.77 -10.33 15.13
N PRO A 71 20.67 -10.07 14.17
CA PRO A 71 20.35 -10.22 12.75
C PRO A 71 19.71 -11.58 12.45
N GLY A 72 18.65 -11.56 11.64
CA GLY A 72 17.86 -12.74 11.27
C GLY A 72 16.55 -12.93 12.04
N ILE A 73 16.30 -12.23 13.15
CA ILE A 73 14.97 -12.28 13.80
C ILE A 73 13.89 -11.63 12.93
N MET A 74 12.63 -11.98 13.16
CA MET A 74 11.50 -11.38 12.43
C MET A 74 11.08 -10.03 13.02
N GLU A 75 10.33 -9.23 12.26
CA GLU A 75 9.87 -7.91 12.71
C GLU A 75 9.02 -8.00 13.98
N CYS A 76 8.13 -9.00 14.03
CA CYS A 76 7.28 -9.23 15.19
C CYS A 76 8.02 -9.86 16.38
N ASP A 77 9.15 -10.55 16.15
CA ASP A 77 10.04 -10.95 17.25
C ASP A 77 10.62 -9.74 17.94
N LEU A 78 11.02 -8.70 17.18
CA LEU A 78 11.54 -7.47 17.77
C LEU A 78 10.51 -6.80 18.68
N VAL A 79 9.27 -6.62 18.20
CA VAL A 79 8.21 -5.99 19.01
C VAL A 79 7.94 -6.79 20.29
N ARG A 80 7.90 -8.13 20.19
CA ARG A 80 7.75 -9.01 21.36
C ARG A 80 8.92 -8.87 22.33
N LEU A 81 10.16 -8.89 21.84
CA LEU A 81 11.37 -8.82 22.67
C LEU A 81 11.56 -7.44 23.31
N LYS A 82 11.17 -6.35 22.62
CA LYS A 82 11.21 -4.99 23.18
C LYS A 82 10.09 -4.77 24.21
N GLY A 83 8.99 -5.51 24.12
CA GLY A 83 7.90 -5.47 25.09
C GLY A 83 7.13 -4.14 25.14
N LYS A 84 7.38 -3.24 24.20
CA LYS A 84 6.75 -1.93 24.07
C LYS A 84 6.50 -1.62 22.59
N PRO A 85 5.50 -0.79 22.24
CA PRO A 85 5.30 -0.41 20.87
C PRO A 85 6.50 0.38 20.32
N PRO A 86 6.83 0.25 19.02
CA PRO A 86 7.83 1.07 18.38
C PRO A 86 7.43 2.55 18.42
N THR A 87 8.42 3.43 18.45
CA THR A 87 8.21 4.89 18.39
C THR A 87 7.77 5.30 16.99
N ASP A 88 8.35 4.70 15.97
CA ASP A 88 7.99 4.94 14.57
C ASP A 88 8.32 3.70 13.73
N VAL A 89 7.55 3.48 12.67
CA VAL A 89 7.74 2.37 11.73
C VAL A 89 7.58 2.89 10.31
N LEU A 90 8.67 2.80 9.54
CA LEU A 90 8.66 3.10 8.11
C LEU A 90 8.67 1.78 7.33
N VAL A 91 7.60 1.51 6.59
CA VAL A 91 7.49 0.36 5.70
C VAL A 91 7.64 0.85 4.26
N GLY A 92 8.53 0.21 3.51
CA GLY A 92 8.76 0.53 2.11
C GLY A 92 9.29 -0.65 1.33
N GLU A 93 9.74 -0.34 0.12
CA GLU A 93 10.39 -1.29 -0.79
C GLU A 93 11.79 -0.75 -1.11
N SER A 94 12.78 -1.63 -1.09
CA SER A 94 14.13 -1.32 -1.51
C SER A 94 14.17 -1.06 -3.02
N GLY A 95 15.23 -0.40 -3.49
CA GLY A 95 15.51 -0.28 -4.92
C GLY A 95 15.76 -1.62 -5.65
N LYS A 96 15.70 -2.75 -4.92
CA LYS A 96 15.85 -4.12 -5.44
C LYS A 96 14.55 -4.91 -5.40
N GLY A 97 13.43 -4.25 -5.10
CA GLY A 97 12.12 -4.89 -5.02
C GLY A 97 11.89 -5.70 -3.75
N GLN A 98 12.68 -5.49 -2.70
CA GLN A 98 12.55 -6.22 -1.43
C GLN A 98 11.80 -5.37 -0.42
N ARG A 99 11.03 -6.00 0.47
CA ARG A 99 10.37 -5.26 1.54
C ARG A 99 11.41 -4.76 2.54
N GLU A 100 11.41 -3.46 2.81
CA GLU A 100 12.25 -2.83 3.82
C GLU A 100 11.39 -2.26 4.94
N VAL A 101 11.77 -2.53 6.19
CA VAL A 101 11.13 -1.92 7.35
C VAL A 101 12.19 -1.30 8.25
N GLN A 102 11.99 -0.03 8.59
CA GLN A 102 12.80 0.67 9.57
C GLN A 102 11.96 0.87 10.83
N VAL A 103 12.43 0.33 11.94
CA VAL A 103 11.74 0.42 13.23
C VAL A 103 12.58 1.26 14.16
N LEU A 104 11.99 2.35 14.68
CA LEU A 104 12.61 3.23 15.64
C LEU A 104 12.11 2.92 17.06
N TYR A 105 13.04 2.79 18.00
CA TYR A 105 12.75 2.83 19.43
C TYR A 105 13.50 3.97 20.10
N SER A 106 12.77 4.77 20.88
CA SER A 106 13.37 5.69 21.86
C SER A 106 13.65 4.92 23.16
N GLU A 107 14.93 4.83 23.51
CA GLU A 107 15.44 4.22 24.74
C GLU A 107 15.99 5.29 25.70
N PRO A 108 16.06 5.01 27.01
CA PRO A 108 16.67 5.94 27.97
C PRO A 108 18.12 6.34 27.65
N GLY A 109 18.84 5.50 26.88
CA GLY A 109 20.21 5.74 26.45
C GLY A 109 20.36 6.33 25.04
N GLY A 110 19.27 6.62 24.33
CA GLY A 110 19.32 7.13 22.95
C GLY A 110 18.26 6.50 22.03
N ARG A 111 18.48 6.61 20.72
CA ARG A 111 17.59 6.02 19.71
C ARG A 111 18.17 4.71 19.20
N GLU A 112 17.35 3.71 18.96
CA GLU A 112 17.77 2.48 18.29
C GLU A 112 16.96 2.34 17.00
N LEU A 113 17.65 2.22 15.86
CA LEU A 113 17.06 1.98 14.55
C LEU A 113 17.35 0.55 14.11
N TYR A 114 16.29 -0.20 13.81
CA TYR A 114 16.36 -1.58 13.35
C TYR A 114 15.93 -1.63 11.89
N PHE A 115 16.78 -2.21 11.04
CA PHE A 115 16.54 -2.31 9.62
C PHE A 115 16.22 -3.76 9.26
N PHE A 116 15.06 -3.99 8.67
CA PHE A 116 14.63 -5.29 8.20
C PHE A 116 14.60 -5.33 6.69
N VAL A 117 15.03 -6.46 6.13
CA VAL A 117 14.89 -6.79 4.71
C VAL A 117 14.14 -8.11 4.64
N ASN A 118 13.02 -8.13 3.91
CA ASN A 118 12.16 -9.31 3.75
C ASN A 118 11.79 -9.98 5.09
N ASN A 119 11.37 -9.19 6.09
CA ASN A 119 11.01 -9.67 7.43
C ASN A 119 12.15 -10.35 8.21
N ARG A 120 13.40 -9.98 7.93
CA ARG A 120 14.58 -10.43 8.69
C ARG A 120 15.41 -9.22 9.10
N LEU A 121 15.79 -9.16 10.37
CA LEU A 121 16.64 -8.09 10.88
C LEU A 121 17.99 -8.16 10.16
N ASP A 122 18.34 -7.11 9.43
CA ASP A 122 19.61 -6.99 8.72
C ASP A 122 20.66 -6.38 9.64
N ARG A 123 20.33 -5.24 10.26
CA ARG A 123 21.27 -4.49 11.11
C ARG A 123 20.57 -3.60 12.13
N VAL A 124 21.33 -3.18 13.12
CA VAL A 124 20.92 -2.25 14.17
C VAL A 124 21.87 -1.05 14.18
N VAL A 125 21.30 0.15 14.21
CA VAL A 125 22.04 1.41 14.31
C VAL A 125 21.69 2.09 15.63
N LYS A 126 22.73 2.40 16.41
CA LYS A 126 22.65 3.15 17.66
C LYS A 126 23.53 4.39 17.48
N PRO A 127 22.93 5.56 17.20
CA PRO A 127 23.66 6.81 17.07
C PRO A 127 24.15 7.35 18.41
#